data_AF-A0A352C3Z2-F1
#
_entry.id   AF-A0A352C3Z2-F1
#
_cell.length_a   1.000
_cell.length_b   1.000
_cell.length_c   1.000
_cell.angle_alpha   90.00
_cell.angle_beta   90.00
_cell.angle_gamma   90.00
#
_symmetry.space_group_name_H-M   'P 1'
#
loop_
_entity.id
_entity.type
_entity.pdbx_description
1 polymer ?
#
loop_
_entity_poly.entity_id
_entity_poly.type
_entity_poly.pdbx_seq_one_letter_code
_entity_poly.pdbx_strand_id
1 'polypeptide(L)'
;MLYHQSFQMGSLTLANRLIQGPLAGYSCAPFREGFLAYQAPAYCVTEMISAHDVLYKHREHSRYLYKSPIEGILCYQLSGNHPEEIGLAAQKVQDIGADVIDINCGCPK
;
A
#
# COMPACT_ATOMS: atom_id res chain seq x y z
N MET A 1 18.21 15.96 9.77
CA MET A 1 17.08 15.04 9.56
C MET A 1 17.36 14.21 8.31
N LEU A 2 17.69 12.92 8.46
CA LEU A 2 18.23 12.08 7.38
C LEU A 2 17.21 11.67 6.30
N TYR A 3 15.92 11.96 6.50
CA TYR A 3 14.88 11.46 5.61
C TYR A 3 14.57 12.38 4.41
N HIS A 4 15.02 13.63 4.35
CA HIS A 4 14.65 14.54 3.24
C HIS A 4 15.35 14.28 1.90
N GLN A 5 16.25 13.30 1.82
CA GLN A 5 16.96 12.99 0.58
C GLN A 5 16.09 12.15 -0.34
N SER A 6 16.01 12.53 -1.61
CA SER A 6 15.36 11.72 -2.64
C SER A 6 16.08 10.38 -2.84
N PHE A 7 15.34 9.35 -3.26
CA PHE A 7 15.93 8.08 -3.66
C PHE A 7 15.14 7.43 -4.81
N GLN A 8 15.75 6.47 -5.50
CA GLN A 8 15.12 5.72 -6.58
C GLN A 8 14.75 4.32 -6.14
N MET A 9 13.58 3.84 -6.59
CA MET A 9 13.09 2.48 -6.36
C MET A 9 12.41 1.97 -7.63
N GLY A 10 13.09 1.09 -8.37
CA GLY A 10 12.64 0.69 -9.71
C GLY A 10 12.54 1.92 -10.62
N SER A 11 11.35 2.14 -11.19
CA SER A 11 11.04 3.32 -12.02
C SER A 11 10.58 4.55 -11.22
N LEU A 12 10.41 4.44 -9.90
CA LEU A 12 9.91 5.53 -9.06
C LEU A 12 11.06 6.40 -8.56
N THR A 13 10.89 7.72 -8.68
CA THR A 13 11.72 8.71 -7.99
C THR A 13 10.95 9.23 -6.78
N LEU A 14 11.43 8.91 -5.59
CA LEU A 14 10.78 9.22 -4.32
C LEU A 14 11.42 10.47 -3.70
N ALA A 15 10.58 11.42 -3.28
CA ALA A 15 11.02 12.75 -2.86
C ALA A 15 11.81 12.76 -1.53
N ASN A 16 11.61 11.74 -0.71
CA ASN A 16 12.21 11.61 0.62
C ASN A 16 12.25 10.12 1.01
N ARG A 17 12.78 9.80 2.19
CA ARG A 17 12.89 8.45 2.78
C ARG A 17 11.92 8.23 3.94
N LEU A 18 10.82 8.98 3.98
CA LEU A 18 9.75 8.80 4.96
C LEU A 18 8.67 7.92 4.33
N ILE A 19 8.35 6.79 4.93
CA ILE A 19 7.29 5.88 4.47
C ILE A 19 6.29 5.73 5.60
N GLN A 20 5.01 5.98 5.33
CA GLN A 20 3.95 5.63 6.29
C GLN A 20 3.71 4.13 6.22
N GLY A 21 4.10 3.40 7.28
CA GLY A 21 3.99 1.94 7.33
C GLY A 21 2.56 1.42 7.57
N PRO A 22 2.26 0.17 7.20
CA PRO A 22 0.92 -0.40 7.26
C PRO A 22 0.43 -0.57 8.71
N LEU A 23 -0.80 -0.14 9.00
CA LEU A 23 -1.45 -0.32 10.29
C LEU A 23 -2.87 -0.88 10.10
N ALA A 24 -3.05 -2.17 10.37
CA ALA A 24 -4.37 -2.80 10.36
C ALA A 24 -5.34 -2.07 11.31
N GLY A 25 -6.54 -1.76 10.82
CA GLY A 25 -7.55 -0.97 11.50
C GLY A 25 -7.45 0.55 11.26
N TYR A 26 -6.31 1.05 10.77
CA TYR A 26 -6.02 2.50 10.72
C TYR A 26 -5.68 3.02 9.33
N SER A 27 -4.77 2.40 8.59
CA SER A 27 -4.21 2.96 7.34
C SER A 27 -5.13 2.85 6.11
N CYS A 28 -6.43 3.13 6.29
CA CYS A 28 -7.40 3.36 5.22
C CYS A 28 -7.21 4.76 4.60
N ALA A 29 -7.88 5.04 3.47
CA ALA A 29 -7.69 6.27 2.72
C ALA A 29 -7.80 7.57 3.58
N PRO A 30 -8.81 7.78 4.43
CA PRO A 30 -8.87 9.00 5.27
C PRO A 30 -7.66 9.20 6.18
N PHE A 31 -7.06 8.12 6.71
CA PHE A 31 -5.84 8.21 7.52
C PHE A 31 -4.65 8.65 6.68
N ARG A 32 -4.51 8.06 5.49
CA ARG A 32 -3.40 8.34 4.57
C ARG A 32 -3.50 9.76 3.99
N GLU A 33 -4.72 10.23 3.70
CA GLU A 33 -5.01 11.63 3.34
C GLU A 33 -4.61 12.60 4.44
N GLY A 34 -4.95 12.29 5.69
CA GLY A 34 -4.53 13.09 6.85
C GLY A 34 -3.01 13.17 6.93
N PHE A 35 -2.31 12.04 6.78
CA PHE A 35 -0.85 12.01 6.81
C PHE A 35 -0.23 12.87 5.70
N LEU A 36 -0.77 12.80 4.47
CA LEU A 36 -0.35 13.64 3.34
C LEU A 36 -0.49 15.14 3.63
N ALA A 37 -1.57 15.55 4.33
CA ALA A 37 -1.81 16.95 4.68
C ALA A 37 -0.83 17.50 5.71
N TYR A 38 -0.31 16.67 6.63
CA TYR A 38 0.68 17.10 7.63
C TYR A 38 2.11 17.03 7.11
N GLN A 39 2.50 15.90 6.53
CA GLN A 39 3.85 15.66 6.02
C GLN A 39 3.78 14.63 4.91
N ALA A 40 3.97 15.06 3.67
CA ALA A 40 3.99 14.17 2.52
C ALA A 40 5.14 13.13 2.66
N PRO A 41 4.82 11.82 2.77
CA PRO A 41 5.82 10.77 2.72
C PRO A 41 6.24 10.52 1.26
N ALA A 42 7.26 9.70 1.09
CA ALA A 42 7.62 9.09 -0.18
C ALA A 42 6.42 8.34 -0.78
N TYR A 43 5.76 7.54 0.06
CA TYR A 43 4.52 6.83 -0.24
C TYR A 43 3.87 6.37 1.07
N CYS A 44 2.58 6.04 0.97
CA CYS A 44 1.81 5.44 2.05
C CYS A 44 1.63 3.93 1.79
N VAL A 45 1.35 3.15 2.83
CA VAL A 45 1.04 1.72 2.72
C VAL A 45 -0.37 1.48 3.24
N THR A 46 -1.15 0.69 2.50
CA THR A 46 -2.51 0.28 2.89
C THR A 46 -2.51 -0.49 4.22
N GLU A 47 -3.70 -0.74 4.76
CA GLU A 47 -3.86 -1.85 5.70
C GLU A 47 -3.38 -3.15 5.02
N MET A 48 -2.82 -4.08 5.80
CA MET A 48 -2.52 -5.42 5.30
C MET A 48 -3.84 -6.11 4.89
N ILE A 49 -3.86 -6.71 3.71
CA ILE A 49 -5.00 -7.50 3.23
C ILE A 49 -4.52 -8.85 2.69
N SER A 50 -5.28 -9.92 2.94
CA SER A 50 -4.94 -11.25 2.41
C SER A 50 -5.24 -11.33 0.92
N ALA A 51 -4.41 -12.06 0.17
CA ALA A 51 -4.61 -12.31 -1.26
C ALA A 51 -6.00 -12.90 -1.54
N HIS A 52 -6.45 -13.83 -0.68
CA HIS A 52 -7.80 -14.39 -0.74
C HIS A 52 -8.89 -13.30 -0.61
N ASP A 53 -8.78 -12.39 0.36
CA ASP A 53 -9.78 -11.34 0.55
C ASP A 53 -9.76 -10.30 -0.57
N VAL A 54 -8.57 -10.00 -1.13
CA VAL A 54 -8.44 -9.19 -2.36
C VAL A 54 -9.23 -9.83 -3.49
N LEU A 55 -9.09 -11.13 -3.73
CA LEU A 55 -9.71 -11.81 -4.85
C LEU A 55 -11.23 -11.97 -4.68
N TYR A 56 -11.66 -12.44 -3.52
CA TYR A 56 -13.01 -13.02 -3.37
C TYR A 56 -13.96 -12.21 -2.48
N LYS A 57 -13.44 -11.34 -1.60
CA LYS A 57 -14.27 -10.67 -0.58
C LYS A 57 -14.47 -9.19 -0.83
N HIS A 58 -13.41 -8.50 -1.22
CA HIS A 58 -13.41 -7.04 -1.32
C HIS A 58 -13.52 -6.54 -2.77
N ARG A 59 -14.12 -5.35 -2.89
CA ARG A 59 -14.26 -4.58 -4.13
C ARG A 59 -13.46 -3.29 -4.01
N GLU A 60 -13.25 -2.60 -5.12
CA GLU A 60 -12.37 -1.44 -5.24
C GLU A 60 -12.71 -0.33 -4.23
N HIS A 61 -14.00 -0.05 -4.00
CA HIS A 61 -14.44 0.96 -3.01
C HIS A 61 -14.42 0.49 -1.55
N SER A 62 -13.90 -0.70 -1.25
CA SER A 62 -13.76 -1.14 0.13
C SER A 62 -12.65 -0.35 0.84
N ARG A 63 -12.71 -0.28 2.18
CA ARG A 63 -11.68 0.39 3.00
C ARG A 63 -10.25 -0.11 2.74
N TYR A 64 -10.11 -1.35 2.28
CA TYR A 64 -8.84 -2.02 2.04
C TYR A 64 -8.27 -1.73 0.64
N LEU A 65 -9.15 -1.56 -0.35
CA LEU A 65 -8.73 -1.45 -1.75
C LEU A 65 -8.79 -0.03 -2.30
N TYR A 66 -9.54 0.87 -1.67
CA TYR A 66 -9.75 2.22 -2.17
C TYR A 66 -8.46 3.06 -2.10
N LYS A 67 -8.07 3.60 -3.26
CA LYS A 67 -7.08 4.66 -3.43
C LYS A 67 -7.84 5.97 -3.66
N SER A 68 -7.61 6.94 -2.79
CA SER A 68 -8.21 8.26 -2.93
C SER A 68 -7.56 9.05 -4.07
N PRO A 69 -8.31 9.87 -4.81
CA PRO A 69 -7.79 10.68 -5.92
C PRO A 69 -6.69 11.68 -5.54
N ILE A 70 -6.58 12.03 -4.25
CA ILE A 70 -5.54 12.95 -3.76
C ILE A 70 -4.31 12.23 -3.24
N GLU A 71 -4.34 10.90 -3.15
CA GLU A 71 -3.16 10.11 -2.79
C GLU A 71 -2.16 10.10 -3.95
N GLY A 72 -0.88 10.25 -3.60
CA GLY A 72 0.22 10.06 -4.54
C GLY A 72 0.54 8.58 -4.74
N ILE A 73 1.82 8.24 -4.57
CA ILE A 73 2.30 6.87 -4.66
C ILE A 73 1.70 6.05 -3.51
N LEU A 74 1.02 4.95 -3.84
CA LEU A 74 0.39 4.05 -2.87
C LEU A 74 0.95 2.63 -3.00
N CYS A 75 1.37 2.08 -1.85
CA CYS A 75 1.80 0.71 -1.71
C CYS A 75 0.67 -0.16 -1.14
N TYR A 76 0.34 -1.26 -1.81
CA TYR A 76 -0.59 -2.27 -1.32
C TYR A 76 0.18 -3.41 -0.65
N GLN A 77 -0.08 -3.65 0.63
CA GLN A 77 0.52 -4.77 1.35
C GLN A 77 -0.37 -6.01 1.31
N LEU A 78 0.11 -7.05 0.64
CA LEU A 78 -0.54 -8.34 0.51
C LEU A 78 0.02 -9.34 1.53
N SER A 79 -0.83 -10.22 2.03
CA SER A 79 -0.43 -11.41 2.79
C SER A 79 -1.03 -12.68 2.20
N GLY A 80 -0.35 -13.81 2.39
CA GLY A 80 -0.81 -15.09 1.88
C GLY A 80 0.27 -16.15 1.93
N ASN A 81 -0.10 -17.40 1.67
CA ASN A 81 0.79 -18.56 1.65
C ASN A 81 0.71 -19.37 0.35
N HIS A 82 -0.15 -19.00 -0.59
CA HIS A 82 -0.26 -19.62 -1.91
C HIS A 82 0.29 -18.66 -2.98
N PRO A 83 1.46 -18.95 -3.58
CA PRO A 83 2.09 -18.05 -4.56
C PRO A 83 1.18 -17.68 -5.74
N GLU A 84 0.37 -18.62 -6.23
CA GLU A 84 -0.58 -18.36 -7.33
C GLU A 84 -1.65 -17.34 -6.93
N GLU A 85 -2.24 -17.47 -5.73
CA GLU A 85 -3.22 -16.50 -5.23
C GLU A 85 -2.59 -15.12 -5.02
N ILE A 86 -1.36 -15.07 -4.48
CA ILE A 86 -0.62 -13.81 -4.29
C ILE A 86 -0.38 -13.14 -5.64
N GLY A 87 0.02 -13.90 -6.67
CA GLY A 87 0.22 -13.37 -8.03
C GLY A 87 -1.06 -12.78 -8.64
N LEU A 88 -2.18 -13.48 -8.51
CA LEU A 88 -3.48 -12.97 -8.99
C LEU A 88 -3.94 -11.73 -8.20
N ALA A 89 -3.73 -11.72 -6.89
CA ALA A 89 -4.05 -10.56 -6.05
C ALA A 89 -3.16 -9.36 -6.38
N ALA A 90 -1.88 -9.58 -6.66
CA ALA A 90 -0.94 -8.56 -7.12
C ALA A 90 -1.38 -7.93 -8.44
N GLN A 91 -1.79 -8.75 -9.42
CA GLN A 91 -2.35 -8.24 -10.67
C GLN A 91 -3.60 -7.39 -10.41
N LYS A 92 -4.53 -7.88 -9.57
CA LYS A 92 -5.75 -7.14 -9.25
C LYS A 92 -5.50 -5.79 -8.60
N VAL A 93 -4.55 -5.69 -7.65
CA VAL A 93 -4.23 -4.39 -7.04
C VAL A 93 -3.46 -3.47 -8.00
N GLN A 94 -2.65 -4.03 -8.92
CA GLN A 94 -2.06 -3.26 -10.01
C GLN A 94 -3.14 -2.62 -10.88
N ASP A 95 -4.17 -3.39 -11.28
CA ASP A 95 -5.29 -2.90 -12.09
C ASP A 95 -6.10 -1.80 -11.38
N ILE A 96 -6.15 -1.82 -10.04
CA ILE A 96 -6.78 -0.80 -9.19
C ILE A 96 -5.93 0.47 -9.09
N GLY A 97 -4.64 0.40 -9.42
CA GLY A 97 -3.71 1.53 -9.42
C GLY A 97 -2.65 1.50 -8.31
N ALA A 98 -2.23 0.31 -7.87
CA ALA A 98 -1.05 0.15 -7.04
C ALA A 98 0.22 0.62 -7.75
N ASP A 99 1.01 1.48 -7.09
CA ASP A 99 2.33 1.91 -7.58
C ASP A 99 3.45 0.99 -7.04
N VAL A 100 3.22 0.43 -5.86
CA VAL A 100 4.11 -0.52 -5.17
C VAL A 100 3.26 -1.66 -4.63
N ILE A 101 3.80 -2.88 -4.68
CA ILE A 101 3.20 -4.06 -4.06
C ILE A 101 4.20 -4.60 -3.05
N ASP A 102 3.75 -4.74 -1.81
CA ASP A 102 4.54 -5.27 -0.71
C ASP A 102 3.98 -6.62 -0.25
N ILE A 103 4.86 -7.54 0.12
CA ILE A 103 4.48 -8.87 0.63
C ILE A 103 4.81 -8.93 2.12
N ASN A 104 3.78 -9.00 2.96
CA ASN A 104 3.96 -9.13 4.39
C ASN A 104 4.60 -10.49 4.71
N CYS A 105 5.84 -10.44 5.23
CA CYS A 105 6.59 -11.58 5.73
C CYS A 105 6.86 -11.47 7.25
N GLY A 106 6.22 -10.53 7.93
CA GLY A 106 6.59 -10.11 9.30
C GLY A 106 5.58 -10.48 10.38
N CYS A 107 4.33 -10.78 10.03
CA CYS A 107 3.33 -11.15 11.03
C CYS A 107 3.65 -12.52 11.65
N PRO A 108 3.90 -12.60 12.97
CA PRO A 108 4.00 -13.88 13.64
C PRO A 108 2.61 -14.56 13.60
N LYS A 109 2.61 -15.88 13.41
CA LYS A 109 1.41 -16.68 13.65
C LYS A 109 1.11 -16.77 15.14
#